data_AF-A0A8E0R5U8-F1
#
_entry.id   AF-A0A8E0R5U8-F1
#
_cell.length_a   1.000
_cell.length_b   1.000
_cell.length_c   1.000
_cell.angle_alpha   90.00
_cell.angle_beta   90.00
_cell.angle_gamma   90.00
#
_symmetry.space_group_name_H-M   'P 1'
#
loop_
_entity.id
_entity.type
_entity.pdbx_description
1 polymer ?
#
loop_
_entity_poly.entity_id
_entity_poly.type
_entity_poly.pdbx_seq_one_letter_code
_entity_poly.pdbx_strand_id
1 'polypeptide(L)'
;MARPLAQRLAALTVVAALMAGLSVPAFAATYNIGDGSITIEANGDGTAKVTQNETVNEKDDDVIVKGSGETTSNVIEVINNTEDDLKITLSDVDIADTKGKAPLSVSGTGDTTIELDGNNSLTGSGWSAGLERNEEKDSDGNVTSGKLTIQDENKNGSLEATGNYGGAGIGGGNLKNSGEIEITGGTITATGALDGAGIGGGGGGGDGTVTISGGNITARGGSSDNPNAICGAGIGGGGGFGNATVTITGDAVIEEATGGGACAGIGSGYYNSKTDITISGNAEVKNAQGGAQGAGIGGGGGGLSTGGSIGTVTITDNAKVDNATGGEGAAGIGSGVLGDVTVNISGNATVNAEGGANGAGIGGGYASAGDVTIEGGTTVKAEGGVGGGAGIGGGADLEADEDTQNRITIRSSEDGSPDVTAVGGAPEPSEDGTELSKGGAGIGSGALIGPDEGDREADAIISIEGKVTIKSTAGKDNAAIGANGEEQVIEGLLPGSSIDRRDADGNDISLPGDKQQPADSSEQNSDALEGLTVTDAAGKTLPYTVEWQGSTVVVTAKYPFASLQMTHETLLQLQKQGAQTLRFCTESRTASASVAELLNVSMAGAKIVWSHDGAASALQVNGADHNELLK
;
A
#
# COMPACT_ATOMS: atom_id res chain seq x y z
N MET A 1 72.33 31.90 -10.75
CA MET A 1 70.91 31.50 -10.81
C MET A 1 70.39 32.00 -12.16
N ALA A 2 70.39 31.20 -13.24
CA ALA A 2 69.43 30.13 -13.59
C ALA A 2 67.98 30.67 -13.56
N ARG A 3 67.20 30.78 -14.65
CA ARG A 3 67.12 30.12 -15.98
C ARG A 3 66.48 31.04 -17.06
N PRO A 4 66.53 30.69 -18.37
CA PRO A 4 66.51 31.61 -19.53
C PRO A 4 65.32 31.49 -20.50
N LEU A 5 65.33 32.37 -21.51
CA LEU A 5 64.64 32.40 -22.82
C LEU A 5 64.45 31.05 -23.55
N ALA A 6 63.35 30.93 -24.32
CA ALA A 6 63.29 30.52 -25.75
C ALA A 6 61.81 30.62 -26.23
N GLN A 7 61.44 31.56 -27.12
CA GLN A 7 61.48 31.53 -28.60
C GLN A 7 60.30 30.85 -29.30
N ARG A 8 59.78 31.58 -30.30
CA ARG A 8 58.62 31.37 -31.17
C ARG A 8 58.78 30.19 -32.15
N LEU A 9 57.66 29.57 -32.55
CA LEU A 9 57.36 29.05 -33.91
C LEU A 9 55.81 28.88 -33.99
N ALA A 10 55.07 29.58 -34.87
CA ALA A 10 54.57 29.13 -36.19
C ALA A 10 53.62 27.90 -36.11
N ALA A 11 52.45 27.78 -36.74
CA ALA A 11 51.76 28.52 -37.78
C ALA A 11 50.27 28.09 -37.84
N LEU A 12 49.49 28.95 -38.50
CA LEU A 12 48.19 28.80 -39.17
C LEU A 12 47.74 27.37 -39.56
N THR A 13 46.55 26.97 -39.10
CA THR A 13 45.59 26.18 -39.90
C THR A 13 44.17 26.68 -39.59
N VAL A 14 43.52 27.27 -40.60
CA VAL A 14 42.08 27.53 -40.59
C VAL A 14 41.37 26.22 -40.88
N VAL A 15 40.47 25.80 -39.99
CA VAL A 15 39.31 24.98 -40.38
C VAL A 15 38.06 25.69 -39.85
N ALA A 16 37.37 26.36 -40.77
CA ALA A 16 35.95 26.61 -40.64
C ALA A 16 35.24 25.25 -40.69
N ALA A 17 34.75 24.77 -39.54
CA ALA A 17 33.70 23.75 -39.41
C ALA A 17 33.42 23.51 -37.92
N LEU A 18 32.76 24.46 -37.26
CA LEU A 18 32.02 24.16 -36.02
C LEU A 18 30.78 25.08 -35.94
N MET A 19 30.00 25.07 -37.02
CA MET A 19 28.62 25.55 -37.04
C MET A 19 27.75 24.49 -37.71
N ALA A 20 27.80 23.28 -37.16
CA ALA A 20 26.85 22.20 -37.43
C ALA A 20 26.85 21.31 -36.20
N GLY A 21 25.74 21.25 -35.47
CA GLY A 21 25.59 20.32 -34.35
C GLY A 21 24.94 20.86 -33.08
N LEU A 22 24.42 22.10 -33.04
CA LEU A 22 23.27 22.33 -32.17
C LEU A 22 22.07 21.84 -32.97
N SER A 23 21.71 20.56 -32.78
CA SER A 23 20.34 20.13 -33.02
C SER A 23 19.48 21.00 -32.10
N VAL A 24 18.94 22.08 -32.66
CA VAL A 24 17.79 22.74 -32.07
C VAL A 24 16.74 21.63 -31.99
N PRO A 25 16.14 21.36 -30.82
CA PRO A 25 15.01 20.44 -30.75
C PRO A 25 14.04 20.87 -31.84
N ALA A 26 13.71 19.97 -32.77
CA ALA A 26 12.64 20.23 -33.71
C ALA A 26 11.41 20.51 -32.83
N PHE A 27 10.81 21.70 -32.99
CA PHE A 27 9.66 22.07 -32.18
C PHE A 27 8.54 21.07 -32.46
N ALA A 28 8.08 20.38 -31.41
CA ALA A 28 6.91 19.52 -31.46
C ALA A 28 5.74 20.28 -32.13
N ALA A 29 5.07 19.61 -33.06
CA ALA A 29 4.02 20.25 -33.85
C ALA A 29 2.77 20.47 -32.98
N THR A 30 2.27 21.70 -32.97
CA THR A 30 1.08 22.07 -32.21
C THR A 30 -0.17 22.00 -33.07
N TYR A 31 -1.18 21.28 -32.59
CA TYR A 31 -2.50 21.14 -33.21
C TYR A 31 -3.56 21.73 -32.29
N ASN A 32 -4.37 22.67 -32.79
CA ASN A 32 -5.44 23.28 -32.02
C ASN A 32 -6.71 22.46 -32.13
N ILE A 33 -7.24 21.94 -31.02
CA ILE A 33 -8.45 21.10 -31.02
C ILE A 33 -9.70 21.87 -31.47
N GLY A 34 -9.69 23.20 -31.44
CA GLY A 34 -10.78 24.04 -31.96
C GLY A 34 -10.93 23.97 -33.49
N ASP A 35 -9.85 23.63 -34.21
CA ASP A 35 -9.88 23.62 -35.67
C ASP A 35 -10.59 22.39 -36.23
N GLY A 36 -10.71 21.31 -35.45
CA GLY A 36 -11.37 20.07 -35.84
C GLY A 36 -10.86 18.89 -35.02
N SER A 37 -11.55 17.75 -35.09
CA SER A 37 -11.09 16.50 -34.47
C SER A 37 -9.71 16.08 -34.98
N ILE A 38 -8.93 15.46 -34.10
CA ILE A 38 -7.55 15.07 -34.34
C ILE A 38 -7.46 13.55 -34.19
N THR A 39 -6.89 12.87 -35.19
CA THR A 39 -6.51 11.46 -35.10
C THR A 39 -4.99 11.34 -35.18
N ILE A 40 -4.38 10.63 -34.24
CA ILE A 40 -2.94 10.40 -34.15
C ILE A 40 -2.71 8.89 -34.25
N GLU A 41 -2.06 8.43 -35.32
CA GLU A 41 -1.83 7.01 -35.56
C GLU A 41 -0.35 6.68 -35.74
N ALA A 42 0.17 5.72 -34.98
CA ALA A 42 1.49 5.13 -35.18
C ALA A 42 1.33 3.67 -35.62
N ASN A 43 1.83 3.32 -36.82
CA ASN A 43 1.64 2.01 -37.46
C ASN A 43 2.95 1.33 -37.92
N GLY A 44 4.10 1.75 -37.36
CA GLY A 44 5.39 1.08 -37.57
C GLY A 44 6.10 1.46 -38.86
N ASP A 45 5.70 2.54 -39.52
CA ASP A 45 6.42 3.14 -40.66
C ASP A 45 7.52 4.14 -40.22
N GLY A 46 7.74 4.25 -38.91
CA GLY A 46 8.76 5.10 -38.28
C GLY A 46 8.28 6.50 -37.92
N THR A 47 7.01 6.84 -38.17
CA THR A 47 6.43 8.17 -37.90
C THR A 47 5.00 8.05 -37.35
N ALA A 48 4.57 9.00 -36.52
CA ALA A 48 3.17 9.18 -36.16
C ALA A 48 2.46 10.04 -37.22
N LYS A 49 1.28 9.61 -37.66
CA LYS A 49 0.43 10.35 -38.60
C LYS A 49 -0.64 11.12 -37.85
N VAL A 50 -0.61 12.44 -37.95
CA VAL A 50 -1.63 13.33 -37.38
C VAL A 50 -2.57 13.81 -38.46
N THR A 51 -3.84 13.45 -38.35
CA THR A 51 -4.92 13.85 -39.24
C THR A 51 -5.83 14.88 -38.57
N GLN A 52 -6.01 16.04 -39.19
CA GLN A 52 -6.97 17.07 -38.77
C GLN A 52 -7.55 17.75 -40.01
N ASN A 53 -8.88 17.86 -40.11
CA ASN A 53 -9.57 18.45 -41.28
C ASN A 53 -9.10 17.88 -42.63
N GLU A 54 -9.06 16.55 -42.75
CA GLU A 54 -8.58 15.82 -43.94
C GLU A 54 -7.08 16.06 -44.28
N THR A 55 -6.37 16.87 -43.50
CA THR A 55 -4.94 17.12 -43.66
C THR A 55 -4.15 16.12 -42.83
N VAL A 56 -3.29 15.34 -43.48
CA VAL A 56 -2.41 14.36 -42.85
C VAL A 56 -0.99 14.90 -42.79
N ASN A 57 -0.38 14.87 -41.62
CA ASN A 57 1.02 15.22 -41.42
C ASN A 57 1.76 14.04 -40.77
N GLU A 58 2.91 13.66 -41.32
CA GLU A 58 3.82 12.70 -40.68
C GLU A 58 4.70 13.45 -39.66
N LYS A 59 4.95 12.81 -38.52
CA LYS A 59 5.70 13.35 -37.38
C LYS A 59 6.65 12.30 -36.83
N ASP A 60 7.89 12.76 -36.62
CA ASP A 60 8.96 11.94 -36.07
C ASP A 60 9.19 12.25 -34.57
N ASP A 61 8.43 13.19 -34.01
CA ASP A 61 8.56 13.75 -32.65
C ASP A 61 7.19 13.81 -31.94
N ASP A 62 7.21 14.18 -30.65
CA ASP A 62 6.04 14.40 -29.79
C ASP A 62 4.94 15.27 -30.46
N VAL A 63 3.67 14.92 -30.20
CA VAL A 63 2.51 15.68 -30.68
C VAL A 63 1.94 16.54 -29.57
N ILE A 64 1.81 17.85 -29.80
CA ILE A 64 1.16 18.76 -28.84
C ILE A 64 -0.25 19.07 -29.33
N VAL A 65 -1.26 18.73 -28.53
CA VAL A 65 -2.65 19.16 -28.73
C VAL A 65 -2.96 20.30 -27.77
N LYS A 66 -3.36 21.44 -28.33
CA LYS A 66 -3.67 22.65 -27.58
C LYS A 66 -5.16 22.97 -27.63
N GLY A 67 -5.70 23.44 -26.52
CA GLY A 67 -7.03 24.02 -26.43
C GLY A 67 -7.22 25.26 -27.28
N SER A 68 -8.48 25.52 -27.62
CA SER A 68 -8.89 26.71 -28.36
C SER A 68 -9.11 27.95 -27.49
N GLY A 69 -9.13 27.76 -26.16
CA GLY A 69 -9.61 28.73 -25.17
C GLY A 69 -11.12 28.65 -24.88
N GLU A 70 -11.84 27.81 -25.63
CA GLU A 70 -13.27 27.53 -25.46
C GLU A 70 -13.52 26.01 -25.51
N THR A 71 -14.62 25.57 -24.89
CA THR A 71 -15.10 24.18 -24.96
C THR A 71 -15.45 23.78 -26.40
N THR A 72 -15.05 22.59 -26.83
CA THR A 72 -15.39 22.04 -28.16
C THR A 72 -16.01 20.64 -28.10
N SER A 73 -16.75 20.28 -29.14
CA SER A 73 -17.27 18.91 -29.35
C SER A 73 -16.37 18.05 -30.25
N ASN A 74 -15.20 18.57 -30.64
CA ASN A 74 -14.20 17.81 -31.38
C ASN A 74 -13.58 16.75 -30.47
N VAL A 75 -13.00 15.71 -31.07
CA VAL A 75 -12.41 14.57 -30.33
C VAL A 75 -10.95 14.37 -30.68
N ILE A 76 -10.22 13.72 -29.79
CA ILE A 76 -8.86 13.25 -30.01
C ILE A 76 -8.89 11.72 -30.03
N GLU A 77 -8.41 11.11 -31.11
CA GLU A 77 -8.29 9.65 -31.23
C GLU A 77 -6.82 9.28 -31.39
N VAL A 78 -6.34 8.39 -30.53
CA VAL A 78 -4.95 7.93 -30.51
C VAL A 78 -4.90 6.43 -30.74
N ILE A 79 -4.10 6.02 -31.71
CA ILE A 79 -3.93 4.63 -32.09
C ILE A 79 -2.43 4.34 -32.15
N ASN A 80 -1.89 3.60 -31.19
CA ASN A 80 -0.51 3.12 -31.24
C ASN A 80 -0.47 1.62 -31.50
N ASN A 81 -0.04 1.21 -32.68
CA ASN A 81 0.16 -0.19 -33.08
C ASN A 81 1.65 -0.55 -33.19
N THR A 82 2.52 0.16 -32.48
CA THR A 82 3.97 -0.02 -32.52
C THR A 82 4.53 -0.47 -31.19
N GLU A 83 5.77 -0.95 -31.18
CA GLU A 83 6.48 -1.28 -29.93
C GLU A 83 7.02 -0.03 -29.21
N ASP A 84 7.11 1.09 -29.91
CA ASP A 84 7.60 2.36 -29.36
C ASP A 84 6.46 3.10 -28.64
N ASP A 85 6.76 3.73 -27.51
CA ASP A 85 5.81 4.57 -26.79
C ASP A 85 5.47 5.83 -27.60
N LEU A 86 4.18 6.14 -27.70
CA LEU A 86 3.68 7.33 -28.37
C LEU A 86 3.37 8.42 -27.34
N LYS A 87 4.17 9.49 -27.33
CA LYS A 87 3.99 10.64 -26.42
C LYS A 87 3.14 11.76 -27.03
N ILE A 88 2.14 12.20 -26.28
CA ILE A 88 1.23 13.30 -26.63
C ILE A 88 1.15 14.28 -25.46
N THR A 89 1.29 15.57 -25.73
CA THR A 89 1.04 16.62 -24.73
C THR A 89 -0.34 17.23 -24.91
N LEU A 90 -1.13 17.27 -23.84
CA LEU A 90 -2.39 18.03 -23.78
C LEU A 90 -2.13 19.37 -23.08
N SER A 91 -2.48 20.47 -23.72
CA SER A 91 -2.27 21.83 -23.19
C SER A 91 -3.57 22.64 -23.24
N ASP A 92 -4.15 22.92 -22.07
CA ASP A 92 -5.38 23.72 -21.90
C ASP A 92 -6.61 23.21 -22.71
N VAL A 93 -6.72 21.90 -22.93
CA VAL A 93 -7.79 21.28 -23.73
C VAL A 93 -9.11 21.24 -22.95
N ASP A 94 -10.23 21.61 -23.57
CA ASP A 94 -11.57 21.45 -22.99
C ASP A 94 -12.54 20.86 -24.02
N ILE A 95 -12.96 19.61 -23.79
CA ILE A 95 -13.78 18.82 -24.71
C ILE A 95 -15.03 18.29 -24.00
N ALA A 96 -16.21 18.56 -24.58
CA ALA A 96 -17.50 18.06 -24.09
C ALA A 96 -18.53 17.92 -25.22
N ASP A 97 -19.64 17.20 -24.97
CA ASP A 97 -20.77 17.06 -25.93
C ASP A 97 -20.34 16.56 -27.32
N THR A 98 -19.42 15.58 -27.34
CA THR A 98 -18.78 14.95 -28.50
C THR A 98 -19.70 14.05 -29.33
N LYS A 99 -21.02 14.18 -29.12
CA LYS A 99 -22.08 13.47 -29.86
C LYS A 99 -21.94 11.95 -29.83
N GLY A 100 -21.55 11.42 -28.66
CA GLY A 100 -21.56 9.98 -28.37
C GLY A 100 -20.20 9.28 -28.50
N LYS A 101 -19.11 10.02 -28.60
CA LYS A 101 -17.73 9.49 -28.61
C LYS A 101 -16.98 9.87 -27.33
N ALA A 102 -15.90 9.18 -27.01
CA ALA A 102 -14.96 9.66 -26.00
C ALA A 102 -14.32 11.00 -26.44
N PRO A 103 -14.14 11.97 -25.52
CA PRO A 103 -13.33 13.17 -25.74
C PRO A 103 -11.91 12.86 -26.20
N LEU A 104 -11.28 11.91 -25.52
CA LEU A 104 -9.98 11.35 -25.87
C LEU A 104 -10.06 9.83 -25.74
N SER A 105 -9.75 9.11 -26.81
CA SER A 105 -9.65 7.65 -26.80
C SER A 105 -8.25 7.19 -27.19
N VAL A 106 -7.72 6.23 -26.43
CA VAL A 106 -6.44 5.57 -26.68
C VAL A 106 -6.67 4.09 -26.96
N SER A 107 -6.11 3.60 -28.05
CA SER A 107 -6.25 2.22 -28.52
C SER A 107 -4.99 1.71 -29.21
N GLY A 108 -4.98 0.42 -29.56
CA GLY A 108 -3.84 -0.25 -30.18
C GLY A 108 -2.99 -1.01 -29.16
N THR A 109 -1.96 -1.67 -29.69
CA THR A 109 -1.11 -2.61 -28.95
C THR A 109 0.10 -1.98 -28.26
N GLY A 110 0.48 -0.77 -28.69
CA GLY A 110 1.62 -0.03 -28.14
C GLY A 110 1.22 0.85 -26.96
N ASP A 111 2.21 1.19 -26.14
CA ASP A 111 2.04 2.07 -24.99
C ASP A 111 1.83 3.52 -25.46
N THR A 112 1.06 4.30 -24.71
CA THR A 112 0.83 5.72 -25.03
C THR A 112 0.98 6.55 -23.77
N THR A 113 1.78 7.60 -23.86
CA THR A 113 2.00 8.55 -22.79
C THR A 113 1.28 9.88 -23.07
N ILE A 114 0.43 10.30 -22.14
CA ILE A 114 -0.19 11.63 -22.10
C ILE A 114 0.55 12.50 -21.10
N GLU A 115 1.26 13.50 -21.60
CA GLU A 115 1.86 14.59 -20.82
C GLU A 115 0.82 15.70 -20.59
N LEU A 116 0.58 16.06 -19.33
CA LEU A 116 -0.34 17.13 -18.96
C LEU A 116 0.40 18.46 -18.87
N ASP A 117 -0.12 19.46 -19.58
CA ASP A 117 0.28 20.87 -19.46
C ASP A 117 -0.97 21.74 -19.31
N GLY A 118 -0.91 22.74 -18.44
CA GLY A 118 -2.06 23.61 -18.17
C GLY A 118 -3.30 22.85 -17.65
N ASN A 119 -4.49 23.39 -17.90
CA ASN A 119 -5.73 22.82 -17.36
C ASN A 119 -6.52 22.06 -18.42
N ASN A 120 -6.59 20.74 -18.32
CA ASN A 120 -7.29 19.90 -19.28
C ASN A 120 -8.61 19.36 -18.71
N SER A 121 -9.67 19.38 -19.51
CA SER A 121 -11.03 18.95 -19.18
C SER A 121 -11.59 18.05 -20.28
N LEU A 122 -12.02 16.84 -19.91
CA LEU A 122 -12.55 15.81 -20.80
C LEU A 122 -13.89 15.29 -20.25
N THR A 123 -14.99 15.68 -20.87
CA THR A 123 -16.35 15.26 -20.46
C THR A 123 -16.98 14.31 -21.47
N GLY A 124 -17.17 13.05 -21.05
CA GLY A 124 -17.71 11.95 -21.83
C GLY A 124 -19.08 12.21 -22.44
N SER A 125 -19.38 11.54 -23.56
CA SER A 125 -20.71 11.53 -24.18
C SER A 125 -21.11 10.13 -24.60
N GLY A 126 -22.40 9.83 -24.58
CA GLY A 126 -22.84 8.47 -24.85
C GLY A 126 -22.36 7.57 -23.70
N TRP A 127 -21.66 6.49 -24.04
CA TRP A 127 -21.33 5.39 -23.13
C TRP A 127 -19.82 5.33 -22.84
N SER A 128 -19.12 6.45 -23.05
CA SER A 128 -17.66 6.52 -23.03
C SER A 128 -17.12 7.02 -21.70
N ALA A 129 -15.86 6.70 -21.44
CA ALA A 129 -15.11 7.40 -20.42
C ALA A 129 -14.82 8.87 -20.83
N GLY A 130 -14.32 9.67 -19.89
CA GLY A 130 -13.77 11.00 -20.18
C GLY A 130 -12.44 10.87 -20.94
N LEU A 131 -11.52 10.08 -20.38
CA LEU A 131 -10.33 9.57 -21.04
C LEU A 131 -10.46 8.05 -21.18
N GLU A 132 -10.69 7.58 -22.41
CA GLU A 132 -11.02 6.18 -22.65
C GLU A 132 -9.81 5.33 -23.02
N ARG A 133 -9.62 4.24 -22.26
CA ARG A 133 -8.71 3.14 -22.56
C ARG A 133 -9.39 1.82 -22.22
N ASN A 134 -9.85 1.11 -23.24
CA ASN A 134 -10.49 -0.20 -23.08
C ASN A 134 -9.45 -1.33 -23.19
N GLU A 135 -9.68 -2.44 -22.49
CA GLU A 135 -8.95 -3.68 -22.71
C GLU A 135 -9.30 -4.29 -24.09
N GLU A 136 -8.27 -4.73 -24.81
CA GLU A 136 -8.42 -5.46 -26.06
C GLU A 136 -7.77 -6.84 -25.92
N LYS A 137 -8.41 -7.88 -26.48
CA LYS A 137 -7.93 -9.26 -26.42
C LYS A 137 -7.81 -9.87 -27.81
N ASP A 138 -6.82 -10.74 -27.99
CA ASP A 138 -6.69 -11.58 -29.18
C ASP A 138 -7.73 -12.73 -29.20
N SER A 139 -7.68 -13.57 -30.24
CA SER A 139 -8.56 -14.73 -30.37
C SER A 139 -8.34 -15.82 -29.31
N ASP A 140 -7.18 -15.82 -28.65
CA ASP A 140 -6.82 -16.77 -27.59
C ASP A 140 -7.22 -16.24 -26.20
N GLY A 141 -7.69 -14.99 -26.13
CA GLY A 141 -8.13 -14.32 -24.91
C GLY A 141 -7.02 -13.58 -24.16
N ASN A 142 -5.83 -13.44 -24.75
CA ASN A 142 -4.73 -12.69 -24.14
C ASN A 142 -4.95 -11.19 -24.34
N VAL A 143 -4.63 -10.39 -23.32
CA VAL A 143 -4.67 -8.93 -23.42
C VAL A 143 -3.60 -8.46 -24.42
N THR A 144 -4.00 -7.69 -25.42
CA THR A 144 -3.12 -7.12 -26.45
C THR A 144 -3.07 -5.61 -26.44
N SER A 145 -4.00 -4.95 -25.74
CA SER A 145 -3.99 -3.51 -25.54
C SER A 145 -2.71 -3.07 -24.81
N GLY A 146 -2.00 -2.07 -25.35
CA GLY A 146 -0.89 -1.40 -24.66
C GLY A 146 -1.34 -0.54 -23.47
N LYS A 147 -0.38 -0.10 -22.66
CA LYS A 147 -0.61 0.71 -21.46
C LYS A 147 -0.89 2.17 -21.78
N LEU A 148 -1.78 2.80 -21.03
CA LEU A 148 -1.96 4.25 -21.02
C LEU A 148 -1.22 4.85 -19.81
N THR A 149 -0.22 5.68 -20.06
CA THR A 149 0.50 6.44 -19.03
C THR A 149 0.02 7.89 -19.02
N ILE A 150 -0.27 8.43 -17.85
CA ILE A 150 -0.58 9.85 -17.63
C ILE A 150 0.52 10.44 -16.74
N GLN A 151 1.14 11.52 -17.20
CA GLN A 151 2.28 12.13 -16.52
C GLN A 151 2.25 13.66 -16.56
N ASP A 152 3.05 14.28 -15.69
CA ASP A 152 3.26 15.72 -15.60
C ASP A 152 4.69 15.96 -15.07
N GLU A 153 5.66 15.94 -15.98
CA GLU A 153 7.08 16.05 -15.64
C GLU A 153 7.44 17.44 -15.08
N ASN A 154 6.76 18.47 -15.56
CA ASN A 154 6.93 19.88 -15.21
C ASN A 154 6.05 20.35 -14.05
N LYS A 155 5.18 19.48 -13.51
CA LYS A 155 4.33 19.72 -12.34
C LYS A 155 3.40 20.92 -12.50
N ASN A 156 2.90 21.13 -13.71
CA ASN A 156 2.03 22.26 -14.04
C ASN A 156 0.71 21.84 -14.73
N GLY A 157 0.49 20.54 -14.89
CA GLY A 157 -0.63 19.97 -15.60
C GLY A 157 -1.74 19.49 -14.67
N SER A 158 -2.99 19.69 -15.09
CA SER A 158 -4.15 19.06 -14.47
C SER A 158 -5.05 18.39 -15.51
N LEU A 159 -5.78 17.39 -15.05
CA LEU A 159 -6.79 16.69 -15.82
C LEU A 159 -8.07 16.51 -15.00
N GLU A 160 -9.18 17.08 -15.49
CA GLU A 160 -10.54 16.75 -15.06
C GLU A 160 -11.18 15.82 -16.10
N ALA A 161 -11.45 14.57 -15.72
CA ALA A 161 -11.99 13.56 -16.61
C ALA A 161 -13.32 13.01 -16.05
N THR A 162 -14.42 13.23 -16.78
CA THR A 162 -15.75 12.81 -16.35
C THR A 162 -16.34 11.84 -17.36
N GLY A 163 -16.76 10.65 -16.91
CA GLY A 163 -17.41 9.66 -17.75
C GLY A 163 -18.86 10.00 -18.11
N ASN A 164 -19.49 9.19 -18.98
CA ASN A 164 -20.92 9.28 -19.27
C ASN A 164 -21.57 7.90 -19.42
N TYR A 165 -22.82 7.76 -18.96
CA TYR A 165 -23.63 6.54 -19.00
C TYR A 165 -22.82 5.24 -18.85
N GLY A 166 -22.29 4.97 -17.65
CA GLY A 166 -21.44 3.80 -17.41
C GLY A 166 -19.97 3.98 -17.78
N GLY A 167 -19.55 5.07 -18.41
CA GLY A 167 -18.12 5.32 -18.60
C GLY A 167 -17.41 5.70 -17.30
N ALA A 168 -16.17 5.23 -17.15
CA ALA A 168 -15.27 5.69 -16.10
C ALA A 168 -14.89 7.17 -16.30
N GLY A 169 -14.34 7.83 -15.27
CA GLY A 169 -13.66 9.12 -15.48
C GLY A 169 -12.46 8.92 -16.41
N ILE A 170 -11.55 8.04 -15.99
CA ILE A 170 -10.39 7.57 -16.76
C ILE A 170 -10.45 6.04 -16.83
N GLY A 171 -10.46 5.47 -18.03
CA GLY A 171 -10.39 4.02 -18.24
C GLY A 171 -11.48 3.48 -19.16
N GLY A 172 -12.21 2.47 -18.71
CA GLY A 172 -13.17 1.74 -19.55
C GLY A 172 -14.44 2.54 -19.87
N GLY A 173 -14.92 2.42 -21.11
CA GLY A 173 -16.31 2.75 -21.45
C GLY A 173 -17.30 1.77 -20.80
N ASN A 174 -18.60 2.04 -20.90
CA ASN A 174 -19.62 1.17 -20.32
C ASN A 174 -19.50 -0.29 -20.81
N LEU A 175 -19.61 -1.25 -19.89
CA LEU A 175 -19.43 -2.69 -20.11
C LEU A 175 -18.02 -3.09 -20.58
N LYS A 176 -17.02 -2.23 -20.36
CA LYS A 176 -15.63 -2.49 -20.74
C LYS A 176 -14.72 -2.50 -19.52
N ASN A 177 -13.81 -3.46 -19.53
CA ASN A 177 -12.61 -3.45 -18.70
C ASN A 177 -11.74 -2.25 -19.10
N SER A 178 -11.05 -1.67 -18.14
CA SER A 178 -9.96 -0.75 -18.46
C SER A 178 -8.83 -1.54 -19.13
N GLY A 179 -8.14 -0.91 -20.08
CA GLY A 179 -6.75 -1.31 -20.32
C GLY A 179 -5.89 -1.01 -19.09
N GLU A 180 -4.60 -1.33 -19.17
CA GLU A 180 -3.66 -0.95 -18.12
C GLU A 180 -3.51 0.58 -18.07
N ILE A 181 -3.74 1.16 -16.90
CA ILE A 181 -3.63 2.61 -16.65
C ILE A 181 -2.48 2.83 -15.66
N GLU A 182 -1.55 3.72 -16.02
CA GLU A 182 -0.48 4.18 -15.15
C GLU A 182 -0.54 5.70 -14.99
N ILE A 183 -0.45 6.18 -13.75
CA ILE A 183 -0.39 7.59 -13.42
C ILE A 183 0.90 7.87 -12.66
N THR A 184 1.76 8.72 -13.21
CA THR A 184 3.06 9.07 -12.62
C THR A 184 3.12 10.52 -12.14
N GLY A 185 2.16 11.36 -12.51
CA GLY A 185 2.13 12.77 -12.14
C GLY A 185 0.83 13.49 -12.49
N GLY A 186 0.75 14.76 -12.10
CA GLY A 186 -0.35 15.66 -12.41
C GLY A 186 -1.34 15.84 -11.27
N THR A 187 -2.17 16.87 -11.37
CA THR A 187 -3.37 17.01 -10.53
C THR A 187 -4.56 16.41 -11.27
N ILE A 188 -5.06 15.26 -10.82
CA ILE A 188 -6.07 14.50 -11.54
C ILE A 188 -7.37 14.46 -10.73
N THR A 189 -8.47 14.85 -11.36
CA THR A 189 -9.83 14.64 -10.86
C THR A 189 -10.57 13.76 -11.84
N ALA A 190 -10.95 12.55 -11.42
CA ALA A 190 -11.63 11.58 -12.27
C ALA A 190 -12.97 11.19 -11.66
N THR A 191 -14.05 11.38 -12.42
CA THR A 191 -15.42 11.11 -11.96
C THR A 191 -16.12 10.14 -12.90
N GLY A 192 -16.49 8.97 -12.39
CA GLY A 192 -17.29 8.00 -13.11
C GLY A 192 -18.75 8.47 -13.27
N ALA A 193 -19.37 8.16 -14.40
CA ALA A 193 -20.83 8.23 -14.51
C ALA A 193 -21.48 7.03 -13.85
N LEU A 194 -22.82 6.99 -13.76
CA LEU A 194 -23.59 5.86 -13.19
C LEU A 194 -22.90 4.51 -13.45
N ASP A 195 -22.50 3.80 -12.39
CA ASP A 195 -21.81 2.51 -12.39
C ASP A 195 -20.32 2.51 -12.80
N GLY A 196 -19.80 3.54 -13.47
CA GLY A 196 -18.40 3.64 -13.87
C GLY A 196 -17.48 4.02 -12.72
N ALA A 197 -16.26 3.48 -12.69
CA ALA A 197 -15.25 3.88 -11.71
C ALA A 197 -14.80 5.34 -11.93
N GLY A 198 -14.25 5.98 -10.88
CA GLY A 198 -13.52 7.23 -11.07
C GLY A 198 -12.32 7.00 -12.00
N ILE A 199 -11.44 6.07 -11.60
CA ILE A 199 -10.32 5.57 -12.40
C ILE A 199 -10.40 4.05 -12.46
N GLY A 200 -10.47 3.48 -13.66
CA GLY A 200 -10.48 2.04 -13.88
C GLY A 200 -11.63 1.58 -14.77
N GLY A 201 -12.37 0.57 -14.32
CA GLY A 201 -13.37 -0.13 -15.12
C GLY A 201 -14.63 0.69 -15.42
N GLY A 202 -15.22 0.44 -16.58
CA GLY A 202 -16.55 0.95 -16.90
C GLY A 202 -17.66 0.21 -16.14
N GLY A 203 -18.84 0.81 -16.15
CA GLY A 203 -20.06 0.31 -15.53
C GLY A 203 -20.53 -1.03 -16.08
N GLY A 204 -21.39 -1.69 -15.32
CA GLY A 204 -21.90 -3.03 -15.64
C GLY A 204 -20.86 -4.16 -15.55
N GLY A 205 -19.81 -3.98 -14.74
CA GLY A 205 -18.86 -5.05 -14.37
C GLY A 205 -17.50 -4.96 -15.05
N GLY A 206 -17.07 -3.77 -15.49
CA GLY A 206 -15.73 -3.59 -16.05
C GLY A 206 -14.66 -3.76 -14.98
N ASP A 207 -13.65 -4.58 -15.28
CA ASP A 207 -12.46 -4.73 -14.45
C ASP A 207 -11.58 -3.48 -14.52
N GLY A 208 -10.94 -3.11 -13.42
CA GLY A 208 -9.98 -2.01 -13.34
C GLY A 208 -8.57 -2.50 -13.04
N THR A 209 -7.61 -2.15 -13.89
CA THR A 209 -6.16 -2.35 -13.65
C THR A 209 -5.46 -1.00 -13.61
N VAL A 210 -5.06 -0.56 -12.42
CA VAL A 210 -4.59 0.81 -12.18
C VAL A 210 -3.30 0.82 -11.37
N THR A 211 -2.29 1.53 -11.86
CA THR A 211 -1.04 1.81 -11.15
C THR A 211 -0.88 3.32 -10.97
N ILE A 212 -0.57 3.76 -9.76
CA ILE A 212 -0.35 5.18 -9.42
C ILE A 212 0.98 5.28 -8.67
N SER A 213 1.97 5.96 -9.24
CA SER A 213 3.30 6.13 -8.65
C SER A 213 3.62 7.60 -8.29
N GLY A 214 2.78 8.53 -8.72
CA GLY A 214 2.89 9.96 -8.41
C GLY A 214 1.61 10.74 -8.75
N GLY A 215 1.61 12.03 -8.46
CA GLY A 215 0.47 12.94 -8.69
C GLY A 215 -0.45 13.12 -7.48
N ASN A 216 -1.39 14.06 -7.60
CA ASN A 216 -2.43 14.37 -6.62
C ASN A 216 -3.78 13.94 -7.20
N ILE A 217 -4.38 12.89 -6.65
CA ILE A 217 -5.50 12.17 -7.27
C ILE A 217 -6.77 12.35 -6.45
N THR A 218 -7.84 12.78 -7.11
CA THR A 218 -9.22 12.73 -6.62
C THR A 218 -10.03 11.84 -7.55
N ALA A 219 -10.56 10.74 -7.04
CA ALA A 219 -11.31 9.77 -7.83
C ALA A 219 -12.67 9.47 -7.20
N ARG A 220 -13.74 9.64 -7.97
CA ARG A 220 -15.11 9.46 -7.50
C ARG A 220 -15.84 8.46 -8.39
N GLY A 221 -16.27 7.36 -7.79
CA GLY A 221 -17.09 6.36 -8.45
C GLY A 221 -18.50 6.89 -8.72
N GLY A 222 -19.07 6.47 -9.84
CA GLY A 222 -20.44 6.82 -10.18
C GLY A 222 -21.45 6.15 -9.26
N SER A 223 -22.49 6.88 -8.89
CA SER A 223 -23.58 6.37 -8.05
C SER A 223 -24.94 6.70 -8.66
N SER A 224 -25.95 5.91 -8.31
CA SER A 224 -27.35 6.30 -8.48
C SER A 224 -27.89 6.96 -7.20
N ASP A 225 -29.08 7.56 -7.25
CA ASP A 225 -29.80 8.08 -6.08
C ASP A 225 -30.19 6.97 -5.07
N ASN A 226 -30.17 5.70 -5.48
CA ASN A 226 -30.38 4.56 -4.59
C ASN A 226 -29.04 4.11 -3.99
N PRO A 227 -28.86 4.14 -2.66
CA PRO A 227 -27.60 3.80 -1.99
C PRO A 227 -27.18 2.34 -2.17
N ASN A 228 -28.13 1.45 -2.49
CA ASN A 228 -27.89 0.02 -2.72
C ASN A 228 -27.84 -0.35 -4.22
N ALA A 229 -27.82 0.64 -5.12
CA ALA A 229 -27.71 0.37 -6.54
C ALA A 229 -26.27 0.05 -6.96
N ILE A 230 -26.16 -0.48 -8.17
CA ILE A 230 -24.91 -0.62 -8.88
C ILE A 230 -24.22 0.75 -8.94
N CYS A 231 -22.90 0.71 -8.91
CA CYS A 231 -22.01 1.84 -8.66
C CYS A 231 -20.64 1.56 -9.25
N GLY A 232 -19.75 2.54 -9.26
CA GLY A 232 -18.32 2.32 -9.50
C GLY A 232 -17.50 2.57 -8.25
N ALA A 233 -16.32 1.96 -8.19
CA ALA A 233 -15.31 2.30 -7.19
C ALA A 233 -14.73 3.70 -7.46
N GLY A 234 -14.13 4.32 -6.45
CA GLY A 234 -13.31 5.52 -6.68
C GLY A 234 -12.14 5.19 -7.62
N ILE A 235 -11.33 4.21 -7.21
CA ILE A 235 -10.23 3.64 -8.00
C ILE A 235 -10.40 2.12 -8.06
N GLY A 236 -10.53 1.54 -9.25
CA GLY A 236 -10.62 0.10 -9.46
C GLY A 236 -11.81 -0.32 -10.34
N GLY A 237 -12.64 -1.23 -9.84
CA GLY A 237 -13.70 -1.87 -10.62
C GLY A 237 -14.94 -1.00 -10.84
N GLY A 238 -15.61 -1.18 -11.99
CA GLY A 238 -16.87 -0.54 -12.31
C GLY A 238 -18.05 -1.51 -12.22
N GLY A 239 -19.18 -1.07 -11.70
CA GLY A 239 -20.43 -1.81 -11.65
C GLY A 239 -20.46 -2.98 -10.66
N GLY A 240 -21.38 -3.91 -10.91
CA GLY A 240 -21.42 -5.19 -10.22
C GLY A 240 -20.48 -6.18 -10.90
N PHE A 241 -19.77 -7.00 -10.13
CA PHE A 241 -18.77 -8.00 -10.58
C PHE A 241 -17.46 -7.41 -11.15
N GLY A 242 -17.28 -6.09 -11.12
CA GLY A 242 -16.06 -5.44 -11.60
C GLY A 242 -14.88 -5.73 -10.66
N ASN A 243 -13.89 -6.48 -11.14
CA ASN A 243 -12.69 -6.80 -10.37
C ASN A 243 -11.74 -5.59 -10.34
N ALA A 244 -10.83 -5.58 -9.36
CA ALA A 244 -9.85 -4.52 -9.21
C ALA A 244 -8.46 -5.08 -8.93
N THR A 245 -7.48 -4.60 -9.71
CA THR A 245 -6.06 -4.72 -9.43
C THR A 245 -5.52 -3.30 -9.32
N VAL A 246 -5.15 -2.87 -8.11
CA VAL A 246 -4.73 -1.49 -7.85
C VAL A 246 -3.37 -1.47 -7.17
N THR A 247 -2.41 -0.78 -7.75
CA THR A 247 -1.10 -0.52 -7.16
C THR A 247 -0.91 0.97 -6.93
N ILE A 248 -0.64 1.37 -5.69
CA ILE A 248 -0.32 2.75 -5.31
C ILE A 248 1.06 2.74 -4.68
N THR A 249 2.03 3.42 -5.28
CA THR A 249 3.43 3.33 -4.88
C THR A 249 4.14 4.67 -5.07
N GLY A 250 5.47 4.67 -4.91
CA GLY A 250 6.29 5.87 -5.10
C GLY A 250 5.90 6.96 -4.11
N ASP A 251 5.66 8.18 -4.62
CA ASP A 251 5.24 9.34 -3.83
C ASP A 251 3.81 9.78 -4.24
N ALA A 252 2.98 8.85 -4.69
CA ALA A 252 1.59 9.11 -5.05
C ALA A 252 0.79 9.67 -3.87
N VAL A 253 -0.08 10.66 -4.15
CA VAL A 253 -1.00 11.22 -3.16
C VAL A 253 -2.43 11.03 -3.63
N ILE A 254 -3.17 10.13 -2.98
CA ILE A 254 -4.62 10.02 -3.16
C ILE A 254 -5.26 11.00 -2.18
N GLU A 255 -5.67 12.16 -2.70
CA GLU A 255 -6.39 13.17 -1.91
C GLU A 255 -7.75 12.63 -1.47
N GLU A 256 -8.46 11.97 -2.38
CA GLU A 256 -9.76 11.38 -2.11
C GLU A 256 -10.08 10.25 -3.11
N ALA A 257 -10.50 9.10 -2.61
CA ALA A 257 -11.08 8.02 -3.40
C ALA A 257 -12.43 7.61 -2.79
N THR A 258 -13.53 7.92 -3.46
CA THR A 258 -14.89 7.67 -2.95
C THR A 258 -15.63 6.68 -3.85
N GLY A 259 -16.14 5.60 -3.27
CA GLY A 259 -17.02 4.65 -3.94
C GLY A 259 -18.44 5.19 -4.08
N GLY A 260 -19.09 4.91 -5.21
CA GLY A 260 -20.54 5.09 -5.33
C GLY A 260 -21.30 3.89 -4.73
N GLY A 261 -22.60 4.03 -4.48
CA GLY A 261 -23.50 2.92 -4.10
C GLY A 261 -22.88 1.96 -3.07
N ALA A 262 -22.75 0.67 -3.38
CA ALA A 262 -22.12 -0.34 -2.53
C ALA A 262 -20.65 -0.69 -2.89
N CYS A 263 -19.95 0.16 -3.64
CA CYS A 263 -18.61 -0.11 -4.19
C CYS A 263 -17.50 0.46 -3.28
N ALA A 264 -16.28 -0.05 -3.42
CA ALA A 264 -15.16 0.39 -2.59
C ALA A 264 -14.68 1.82 -2.94
N GLY A 265 -14.05 2.50 -1.98
CA GLY A 265 -13.29 3.72 -2.27
C GLY A 265 -12.12 3.42 -3.20
N ILE A 266 -11.27 2.50 -2.76
CA ILE A 266 -10.20 1.89 -3.55
C ILE A 266 -10.43 0.38 -3.57
N GLY A 267 -10.69 -0.19 -4.74
CA GLY A 267 -10.87 -1.62 -4.92
C GLY A 267 -12.02 -2.00 -5.84
N SER A 268 -12.70 -3.09 -5.52
CA SER A 268 -13.65 -3.73 -6.44
C SER A 268 -15.02 -3.07 -6.47
N GLY A 269 -15.78 -3.43 -7.50
CA GLY A 269 -17.21 -3.16 -7.61
C GLY A 269 -18.05 -4.01 -6.66
N TYR A 270 -19.37 -3.99 -6.87
CA TYR A 270 -20.35 -4.66 -6.00
C TYR A 270 -20.50 -6.16 -6.34
N TYR A 271 -20.81 -7.03 -5.38
CA TYR A 271 -21.02 -8.49 -5.54
C TYR A 271 -19.80 -9.30 -6.01
N ASN A 272 -19.51 -10.42 -5.33
CA ASN A 272 -18.56 -11.50 -5.71
C ASN A 272 -17.40 -11.09 -6.65
N SER A 273 -16.81 -9.93 -6.38
CA SER A 273 -15.75 -9.33 -7.17
C SER A 273 -14.43 -9.64 -6.50
N LYS A 274 -13.35 -9.65 -7.26
CA LYS A 274 -12.00 -9.84 -6.75
C LYS A 274 -11.30 -8.50 -6.59
N THR A 275 -10.58 -8.36 -5.49
CA THR A 275 -9.73 -7.20 -5.25
C THR A 275 -8.30 -7.65 -4.95
N ASP A 276 -7.34 -7.01 -5.59
CA ASP A 276 -5.91 -7.12 -5.27
C ASP A 276 -5.34 -5.71 -5.21
N ILE A 277 -5.05 -5.26 -3.99
CA ILE A 277 -4.62 -3.89 -3.73
C ILE A 277 -3.24 -3.93 -3.07
N THR A 278 -2.29 -3.18 -3.62
CA THR A 278 -0.98 -2.96 -3.02
C THR A 278 -0.74 -1.46 -2.84
N ILE A 279 -0.40 -1.05 -1.62
CA ILE A 279 0.02 0.30 -1.28
C ILE A 279 1.44 0.23 -0.69
N SER A 280 2.41 0.87 -1.32
CA SER A 280 3.84 0.71 -0.98
C SER A 280 4.65 1.99 -1.21
N GLY A 281 5.98 1.92 -1.05
CA GLY A 281 6.85 3.09 -1.16
C GLY A 281 6.56 4.13 -0.08
N ASN A 282 6.37 5.39 -0.47
CA ASN A 282 5.95 6.49 0.40
C ASN A 282 4.56 7.03 -0.01
N ALA A 283 3.74 6.22 -0.68
CA ALA A 283 2.42 6.63 -1.12
C ALA A 283 1.56 7.09 0.08
N GLU A 284 0.78 8.15 -0.13
CA GLU A 284 -0.13 8.71 0.87
C GLU A 284 -1.58 8.62 0.36
N VAL A 285 -2.41 7.84 1.06
CA VAL A 285 -3.86 7.84 0.90
C VAL A 285 -4.45 8.69 2.01
N LYS A 286 -4.87 9.91 1.68
CA LYS A 286 -5.43 10.85 2.66
C LYS A 286 -6.85 10.48 3.05
N ASN A 287 -7.65 10.10 2.06
CA ASN A 287 -9.03 9.69 2.29
C ASN A 287 -9.46 8.63 1.27
N ALA A 288 -9.85 7.46 1.76
CA ALA A 288 -10.54 6.44 0.98
C ALA A 288 -11.86 6.10 1.68
N GLN A 289 -12.97 6.38 1.00
CA GLN A 289 -14.32 6.20 1.55
C GLN A 289 -15.10 5.23 0.69
N GLY A 290 -15.59 4.17 1.32
CA GLY A 290 -16.52 3.26 0.68
C GLY A 290 -17.86 3.91 0.40
N GLY A 291 -18.56 3.40 -0.61
CA GLY A 291 -19.99 3.64 -0.73
C GLY A 291 -20.77 3.00 0.44
N ALA A 292 -22.08 3.13 0.47
CA ALA A 292 -23.02 2.61 1.46
C ALA A 292 -22.71 1.20 2.02
N GLN A 293 -22.13 0.27 1.25
CA GLN A 293 -21.74 -1.07 1.74
C GLN A 293 -20.34 -1.51 1.30
N GLY A 294 -19.55 -0.59 0.74
CA GLY A 294 -18.20 -0.87 0.27
C GLY A 294 -17.16 -0.53 1.33
N ALA A 295 -16.01 -1.20 1.29
CA ALA A 295 -14.88 -0.83 2.13
C ALA A 295 -14.27 0.51 1.70
N GLY A 296 -13.60 1.20 2.62
CA GLY A 296 -12.74 2.33 2.25
C GLY A 296 -11.65 1.88 1.28
N ILE A 297 -10.91 0.84 1.66
CA ILE A 297 -9.91 0.15 0.82
C ILE A 297 -10.18 -1.35 0.88
N GLY A 298 -10.49 -1.98 -0.25
CA GLY A 298 -10.74 -3.41 -0.34
C GLY A 298 -11.94 -3.78 -1.19
N GLY A 299 -12.83 -4.60 -0.64
CA GLY A 299 -13.97 -5.14 -1.38
C GLY A 299 -15.19 -4.21 -1.43
N GLY A 300 -15.91 -4.19 -2.54
CA GLY A 300 -17.30 -3.74 -2.54
C GLY A 300 -18.22 -4.72 -1.79
N GLY A 301 -19.44 -4.27 -1.47
CA GLY A 301 -20.42 -5.03 -0.70
C GLY A 301 -20.90 -6.32 -1.39
N GLY A 302 -21.71 -7.08 -0.66
CA GLY A 302 -22.24 -8.37 -1.08
C GLY A 302 -23.77 -8.45 -1.03
N GLY A 303 -24.33 -9.34 -1.85
CA GLY A 303 -25.74 -9.71 -1.80
C GLY A 303 -25.90 -11.09 -1.18
N LEU A 304 -26.94 -11.30 -0.38
CA LEU A 304 -27.21 -12.56 0.33
C LEU A 304 -27.18 -13.81 -0.58
N SER A 305 -27.58 -13.67 -1.86
CA SER A 305 -27.59 -14.77 -2.83
C SER A 305 -26.35 -14.86 -3.72
N THR A 306 -25.49 -13.84 -3.73
CA THR A 306 -24.35 -13.73 -4.65
C THR A 306 -23.00 -13.80 -3.95
N GLY A 307 -22.95 -13.57 -2.63
CA GLY A 307 -21.70 -13.43 -1.87
C GLY A 307 -21.07 -12.04 -2.00
N GLY A 308 -20.19 -11.70 -1.06
CA GLY A 308 -19.40 -10.47 -1.09
C GLY A 308 -18.09 -10.62 -1.86
N SER A 309 -17.37 -9.51 -1.97
CA SER A 309 -16.08 -9.46 -2.66
C SER A 309 -15.00 -10.22 -1.88
N ILE A 310 -14.08 -10.85 -2.61
CA ILE A 310 -12.94 -11.57 -2.05
C ILE A 310 -11.64 -10.91 -2.48
N GLY A 311 -10.54 -11.12 -1.74
CA GLY A 311 -9.26 -10.64 -2.21
C GLY A 311 -8.22 -10.34 -1.15
N THR A 312 -7.31 -9.43 -1.49
CA THR A 312 -6.20 -9.06 -0.61
C THR A 312 -5.93 -7.57 -0.69
N VAL A 313 -5.64 -6.98 0.47
CA VAL A 313 -5.07 -5.64 0.62
C VAL A 313 -3.70 -5.78 1.27
N THR A 314 -2.68 -5.23 0.63
CA THR A 314 -1.30 -5.20 1.14
C THR A 314 -0.86 -3.75 1.30
N ILE A 315 -0.40 -3.37 2.49
CA ILE A 315 0.14 -2.05 2.80
C ILE A 315 1.54 -2.25 3.41
N THR A 316 2.58 -1.76 2.75
CA THR A 316 3.98 -2.05 3.11
C THR A 316 4.88 -0.83 2.99
N ASP A 317 6.18 -1.00 3.26
CA ASP A 317 7.22 0.01 3.17
C ASP A 317 6.92 1.20 4.11
N ASN A 318 6.89 2.43 3.62
CA ASN A 318 6.54 3.62 4.40
C ASN A 318 5.19 4.20 3.98
N ALA A 319 4.31 3.38 3.38
CA ALA A 319 3.01 3.84 2.93
C ALA A 319 2.18 4.41 4.09
N LYS A 320 1.39 5.43 3.78
CA LYS A 320 0.56 6.14 4.76
C LYS A 320 -0.90 6.14 4.31
N VAL A 321 -1.78 5.59 5.14
CA VAL A 321 -3.23 5.68 5.00
C VAL A 321 -3.75 6.51 6.17
N ASP A 322 -4.11 7.77 5.91
CA ASP A 322 -4.57 8.69 6.95
C ASP A 322 -6.01 8.48 7.35
N ASN A 323 -6.85 8.10 6.40
CA ASN A 323 -8.24 7.76 6.64
C ASN A 323 -8.75 6.77 5.59
N ALA A 324 -9.17 5.60 6.06
CA ALA A 324 -9.94 4.63 5.30
C ALA A 324 -11.25 4.35 6.04
N THR A 325 -12.39 4.77 5.47
CA THR A 325 -13.70 4.69 6.11
C THR A 325 -14.63 3.78 5.33
N GLY A 326 -15.19 2.78 5.99
CA GLY A 326 -16.19 1.87 5.41
C GLY A 326 -17.58 2.49 5.33
N GLY A 327 -18.39 1.98 4.39
CA GLY A 327 -19.84 2.17 4.41
C GLY A 327 -20.53 1.39 5.52
N GLU A 328 -21.85 1.53 5.61
CA GLU A 328 -22.70 0.70 6.46
C GLU A 328 -22.44 -0.80 6.21
N GLY A 329 -22.06 -1.50 7.26
CA GLY A 329 -21.70 -2.90 7.28
C GLY A 329 -20.33 -3.21 6.66
N ALA A 330 -19.52 -2.23 6.30
CA ALA A 330 -18.24 -2.46 5.63
C ALA A 330 -17.05 -2.02 6.47
N ALA A 331 -15.92 -2.69 6.25
CA ALA A 331 -14.68 -2.36 6.93
C ALA A 331 -14.07 -1.04 6.43
N GLY A 332 -13.29 -0.37 7.29
CA GLY A 332 -12.43 0.72 6.82
C GLY A 332 -11.42 0.20 5.79
N ILE A 333 -10.69 -0.85 6.16
CA ILE A 333 -9.80 -1.61 5.27
C ILE A 333 -10.15 -3.10 5.34
N GLY A 334 -10.42 -3.72 4.19
CA GLY A 334 -10.73 -5.14 4.10
C GLY A 334 -12.03 -5.37 3.33
N SER A 335 -12.98 -6.06 3.95
CA SER A 335 -14.18 -6.53 3.25
C SER A 335 -15.31 -5.50 3.28
N GLY A 336 -16.07 -5.44 2.18
CA GLY A 336 -17.45 -4.97 2.21
C GLY A 336 -18.36 -5.98 2.94
N VAL A 337 -19.65 -5.70 2.99
CA VAL A 337 -20.67 -6.62 3.52
C VAL A 337 -20.53 -8.02 2.91
N LEU A 338 -20.53 -9.09 3.73
CA LEU A 338 -20.44 -10.49 3.30
C LEU A 338 -19.19 -10.86 2.47
N GLY A 339 -18.15 -10.01 2.47
CA GLY A 339 -16.88 -10.25 1.77
C GLY A 339 -15.89 -11.13 2.54
N ASP A 340 -14.78 -11.46 1.87
CA ASP A 340 -13.65 -12.22 2.42
C ASP A 340 -12.33 -11.68 1.83
N VAL A 341 -11.89 -10.55 2.40
CA VAL A 341 -10.67 -9.84 2.00
C VAL A 341 -9.66 -9.93 3.13
N THR A 342 -8.51 -10.54 2.82
CA THR A 342 -7.35 -10.61 3.71
C THR A 342 -6.59 -9.28 3.71
N VAL A 343 -6.15 -8.82 4.88
CA VAL A 343 -5.37 -7.58 5.03
C VAL A 343 -3.97 -7.88 5.56
N ASN A 344 -2.95 -7.42 4.86
CA ASN A 344 -1.54 -7.54 5.23
C ASN A 344 -0.93 -6.15 5.38
N ILE A 345 -0.39 -5.83 6.55
CA ILE A 345 0.27 -4.57 6.85
C ILE A 345 1.68 -4.86 7.36
N SER A 346 2.70 -4.30 6.73
CA SER A 346 4.11 -4.61 7.04
C SER A 346 5.04 -3.41 6.83
N GLY A 347 6.35 -3.62 6.99
CA GLY A 347 7.35 -2.55 6.87
C GLY A 347 7.24 -1.55 8.00
N ASN A 348 7.13 -0.27 7.66
CA ASN A 348 6.95 0.88 8.54
C ASN A 348 5.66 1.65 8.20
N ALA A 349 4.66 0.98 7.62
CA ALA A 349 3.43 1.63 7.19
C ALA A 349 2.68 2.27 8.36
N THR A 350 2.03 3.40 8.09
CA THR A 350 1.13 4.09 9.04
C THR A 350 -0.30 4.01 8.51
N VAL A 351 -1.21 3.43 9.29
CA VAL A 351 -2.58 3.14 8.84
C VAL A 351 -3.60 3.56 9.87
N ASN A 352 -4.58 4.36 9.45
CA ASN A 352 -5.79 4.66 10.21
C ASN A 352 -7.02 4.17 9.44
N ALA A 353 -7.87 3.38 10.08
CA ALA A 353 -9.09 2.86 9.49
C ALA A 353 -10.27 2.90 10.46
N GLU A 354 -11.45 3.22 9.93
CA GLU A 354 -12.71 3.28 10.66
C GLU A 354 -13.77 2.46 9.90
N GLY A 355 -14.36 1.49 10.60
CA GLY A 355 -15.49 0.74 10.07
C GLY A 355 -16.73 1.62 9.99
N GLY A 356 -17.55 1.44 8.96
CA GLY A 356 -18.92 1.95 9.04
C GLY A 356 -19.73 1.08 10.01
N ALA A 357 -20.98 1.47 10.31
CA ALA A 357 -21.81 0.74 11.27
C ALA A 357 -21.76 -0.78 11.04
N ASN A 358 -21.57 -1.60 12.07
CA ASN A 358 -21.40 -3.06 12.01
C ASN A 358 -20.11 -3.58 11.34
N GLY A 359 -19.32 -2.73 10.67
CA GLY A 359 -18.06 -3.11 10.02
C GLY A 359 -16.84 -2.96 10.94
N ALA A 360 -15.79 -3.75 10.70
CA ALA A 360 -14.55 -3.63 11.43
C ALA A 360 -13.73 -2.40 11.02
N GLY A 361 -12.84 -1.90 11.87
CA GLY A 361 -11.83 -0.93 11.44
C GLY A 361 -10.95 -1.53 10.34
N ILE A 362 -10.34 -2.67 10.64
CA ILE A 362 -9.55 -3.48 9.69
C ILE A 362 -10.01 -4.93 9.76
N GLY A 363 -10.38 -5.51 8.62
CA GLY A 363 -10.75 -6.92 8.48
C GLY A 363 -12.11 -7.13 7.81
N GLY A 364 -13.07 -7.69 8.53
CA GLY A 364 -14.37 -8.11 8.03
C GLY A 364 -15.43 -6.99 7.98
N GLY A 365 -16.33 -7.08 7.00
CA GLY A 365 -17.62 -6.41 7.02
C GLY A 365 -18.65 -7.19 7.86
N TYR A 366 -19.90 -6.74 7.82
CA TYR A 366 -21.04 -7.42 8.41
C TYR A 366 -21.14 -8.85 7.90
N ALA A 367 -21.32 -9.79 8.83
CA ALA A 367 -21.34 -11.23 8.61
C ALA A 367 -20.10 -11.75 7.83
N SER A 368 -18.94 -11.15 8.07
CA SER A 368 -17.66 -11.52 7.48
C SER A 368 -16.56 -11.65 8.53
N ALA A 369 -15.71 -12.67 8.34
CA ALA A 369 -14.48 -12.82 9.11
C ALA A 369 -13.43 -11.76 8.70
N GLY A 370 -12.50 -11.49 9.61
CA GLY A 370 -11.32 -10.66 9.34
C GLY A 370 -10.04 -11.46 9.47
N ASP A 371 -9.38 -11.67 8.33
CA ASP A 371 -8.02 -12.21 8.26
C ASP A 371 -7.03 -11.06 8.15
N VAL A 372 -6.29 -10.80 9.22
CA VAL A 372 -5.42 -9.62 9.35
C VAL A 372 -4.03 -10.00 9.85
N THR A 373 -3.01 -9.57 9.12
CA THR A 373 -1.61 -9.71 9.51
C THR A 373 -0.96 -8.33 9.62
N ILE A 374 -0.37 -8.02 10.77
CA ILE A 374 0.35 -6.77 11.05
C ILE A 374 1.77 -7.11 11.51
N GLU A 375 2.76 -6.65 10.76
CA GLU A 375 4.16 -6.98 10.99
C GLU A 375 5.07 -5.75 10.95
N GLY A 376 6.29 -5.88 11.47
CA GLY A 376 7.35 -4.87 11.34
C GLY A 376 7.14 -3.63 12.21
N GLY A 377 7.74 -2.50 11.82
CA GLY A 377 7.68 -1.22 12.50
C GLY A 377 6.39 -0.43 12.24
N THR A 378 5.28 -1.11 11.99
CA THR A 378 4.01 -0.49 11.59
C THR A 378 3.36 0.31 12.72
N THR A 379 2.64 1.38 12.35
CA THR A 379 1.76 2.12 13.26
C THR A 379 0.33 2.00 12.76
N VAL A 380 -0.53 1.33 13.53
CA VAL A 380 -1.91 1.03 13.11
C VAL A 380 -2.90 1.58 14.12
N LYS A 381 -3.92 2.30 13.64
CA LYS A 381 -5.08 2.72 14.39
C LYS A 381 -6.33 2.20 13.71
N ALA A 382 -7.12 1.39 14.41
CA ALA A 382 -8.33 0.79 13.86
C ALA A 382 -9.51 0.96 14.82
N GLU A 383 -10.61 1.51 14.32
CA GLU A 383 -11.84 1.73 15.10
C GLU A 383 -13.00 1.00 14.43
N GLY A 384 -13.64 0.10 15.17
CA GLY A 384 -14.84 -0.60 14.72
C GLY A 384 -16.05 0.31 14.69
N GLY A 385 -16.94 0.07 13.74
CA GLY A 385 -18.19 0.83 13.63
C GLY A 385 -19.19 0.49 14.73
N VAL A 386 -20.07 1.46 15.01
CA VAL A 386 -21.21 1.29 15.94
C VAL A 386 -22.06 0.08 15.53
N GLY A 387 -22.60 -0.66 16.49
CA GLY A 387 -23.34 -1.91 16.26
C GLY A 387 -22.47 -3.17 16.37
N GLY A 388 -21.19 -2.98 16.69
CA GLY A 388 -20.35 -4.05 17.25
C GLY A 388 -19.33 -4.65 16.29
N GLY A 389 -18.87 -3.89 15.29
CA GLY A 389 -17.69 -4.29 14.51
C GLY A 389 -16.41 -4.26 15.36
N ALA A 390 -15.45 -5.16 15.11
CA ALA A 390 -14.19 -5.14 15.83
C ALA A 390 -13.30 -3.95 15.42
N GLY A 391 -12.36 -3.54 16.27
CA GLY A 391 -11.28 -2.65 15.83
C GLY A 391 -10.45 -3.33 14.73
N ILE A 392 -9.90 -4.50 15.06
CA ILE A 392 -9.18 -5.39 14.13
C ILE A 392 -9.80 -6.78 14.21
N GLY A 393 -10.26 -7.31 13.08
CA GLY A 393 -10.84 -8.65 12.98
C GLY A 393 -12.20 -8.65 12.30
N GLY A 394 -13.18 -9.36 12.88
CA GLY A 394 -14.49 -9.57 12.24
C GLY A 394 -15.44 -8.38 12.33
N GLY A 395 -16.36 -8.29 11.37
CA GLY A 395 -17.53 -7.42 11.53
C GLY A 395 -18.58 -8.06 12.43
N ALA A 396 -19.67 -7.33 12.67
CA ALA A 396 -20.78 -7.81 13.48
C ALA A 396 -21.54 -8.94 12.77
N ASP A 397 -22.29 -9.69 13.55
CA ASP A 397 -23.23 -10.74 13.13
C ASP A 397 -22.62 -11.91 12.36
N LEU A 398 -21.33 -12.18 12.63
CA LEU A 398 -20.69 -13.41 12.20
C LEU A 398 -20.90 -14.49 13.28
N GLU A 399 -21.80 -15.42 12.99
CA GLU A 399 -22.03 -16.62 13.82
C GLU A 399 -20.82 -17.57 13.78
N ALA A 400 -20.63 -18.29 14.89
CA ALA A 400 -19.61 -19.32 15.00
C ALA A 400 -19.93 -20.52 14.10
N ASP A 401 -19.03 -20.79 13.16
CA ASP A 401 -18.98 -22.03 12.37
C ASP A 401 -17.56 -22.64 12.48
N GLU A 402 -17.43 -23.93 12.20
CA GLU A 402 -16.13 -24.60 12.15
C GLU A 402 -15.23 -24.00 11.04
N ASP A 403 -15.86 -23.41 10.01
CA ASP A 403 -15.19 -22.83 8.84
C ASP A 403 -15.05 -21.29 8.90
N THR A 404 -15.76 -20.58 9.80
CA THR A 404 -15.72 -19.10 9.91
C THR A 404 -15.00 -18.64 11.17
N GLN A 405 -13.74 -18.23 11.03
CA GLN A 405 -12.91 -17.77 12.16
C GLN A 405 -12.08 -16.56 11.76
N ASN A 406 -11.96 -15.61 12.67
CA ASN A 406 -11.06 -14.47 12.51
C ASN A 406 -9.62 -14.94 12.71
N ARG A 407 -8.71 -14.67 11.76
CA ARG A 407 -7.29 -15.00 11.92
C ARG A 407 -6.48 -13.71 12.01
N ILE A 408 -5.94 -13.45 13.20
CA ILE A 408 -5.23 -12.21 13.46
C ILE A 408 -3.81 -12.53 13.89
N THR A 409 -2.82 -11.98 13.18
CA THR A 409 -1.40 -12.10 13.53
C THR A 409 -0.80 -10.71 13.71
N ILE A 410 -0.17 -10.46 14.86
CA ILE A 410 0.58 -9.23 15.12
C ILE A 410 1.97 -9.61 15.63
N ARG A 411 3.02 -9.24 14.90
CA ARG A 411 4.39 -9.62 15.29
C ARG A 411 5.48 -8.67 14.84
N SER A 412 6.57 -8.60 15.59
CA SER A 412 7.78 -7.89 15.15
C SER A 412 8.44 -8.58 13.94
N SER A 413 9.09 -7.79 13.10
CA SER A 413 9.96 -8.25 12.01
C SER A 413 11.34 -7.58 12.09
N GLU A 414 12.15 -7.71 11.04
CA GLU A 414 13.41 -6.98 10.91
C GLU A 414 13.23 -5.45 10.83
N ASP A 415 12.05 -4.99 10.39
CA ASP A 415 11.71 -3.57 10.25
C ASP A 415 11.33 -2.91 11.58
N GLY A 416 11.01 -3.71 12.60
CA GLY A 416 10.69 -3.21 13.93
C GLY A 416 9.58 -3.96 14.63
N SER A 417 8.94 -3.27 15.57
CA SER A 417 7.85 -3.76 16.39
C SER A 417 6.57 -2.97 16.12
N PRO A 418 5.40 -3.62 15.93
CA PRO A 418 4.15 -2.92 15.70
C PRO A 418 3.74 -2.04 16.88
N ASP A 419 3.19 -0.86 16.59
CA ASP A 419 2.43 0.00 17.51
C ASP A 419 0.97 0.03 17.04
N VAL A 420 0.11 -0.73 17.73
CA VAL A 420 -1.27 -0.97 17.34
C VAL A 420 -2.22 -0.35 18.37
N THR A 421 -3.14 0.47 17.91
CA THR A 421 -4.29 0.95 18.69
C THR A 421 -5.56 0.42 18.04
N ALA A 422 -6.35 -0.34 18.78
CA ALA A 422 -7.59 -0.94 18.29
C ALA A 422 -8.75 -0.65 19.26
N VAL A 423 -9.88 -0.23 18.74
CA VAL A 423 -11.08 0.10 19.53
C VAL A 423 -12.27 -0.63 18.93
N GLY A 424 -12.92 -1.47 19.74
CA GLY A 424 -14.14 -2.15 19.35
C GLY A 424 -15.31 -1.19 19.22
N GLY A 425 -16.18 -1.47 18.26
CA GLY A 425 -17.36 -0.68 17.98
C GLY A 425 -18.28 -0.54 19.19
N ALA A 426 -18.82 0.66 19.39
CA ALA A 426 -19.82 0.91 20.43
C ALA A 426 -21.12 0.15 20.15
N PRO A 427 -21.92 -0.17 21.19
CA PRO A 427 -23.22 -0.79 20.99
C PRO A 427 -24.22 0.15 20.32
N GLU A 428 -25.18 -0.42 19.59
CA GLU A 428 -26.30 0.29 18.97
C GLU A 428 -27.59 0.08 19.81
N PRO A 429 -28.42 1.11 20.00
CA PRO A 429 -29.73 0.94 20.64
C PRO A 429 -30.70 0.12 19.79
N SER A 430 -31.54 -0.67 20.45
CA SER A 430 -32.67 -1.35 19.83
C SER A 430 -33.64 -0.35 19.17
N GLU A 431 -34.49 -0.82 18.25
CA GLU A 431 -35.50 0.03 17.58
C GLU A 431 -36.42 0.78 18.56
N ASP A 432 -36.69 0.18 19.74
CA ASP A 432 -37.50 0.79 20.80
C ASP A 432 -36.67 1.55 21.87
N GLY A 433 -35.33 1.54 21.74
CA GLY A 433 -34.37 2.21 22.61
C GLY A 433 -34.29 1.66 24.03
N THR A 434 -34.83 0.47 24.29
CA THR A 434 -34.88 -0.11 25.63
C THR A 434 -33.69 -1.02 25.96
N GLU A 435 -33.04 -1.57 24.93
CA GLU A 435 -31.86 -2.43 25.06
C GLU A 435 -30.72 -1.90 24.17
N LEU A 436 -29.49 -2.21 24.56
CA LEU A 436 -28.29 -1.90 23.77
C LEU A 436 -27.72 -3.23 23.28
N SER A 437 -27.28 -3.27 22.02
CA SER A 437 -26.48 -4.40 21.50
C SER A 437 -25.19 -4.56 22.31
N LYS A 438 -24.42 -5.61 22.03
CA LYS A 438 -23.02 -5.66 22.46
C LYS A 438 -22.16 -4.77 21.55
N GLY A 439 -21.01 -4.37 22.04
CA GLY A 439 -19.95 -3.79 21.22
C GLY A 439 -19.00 -4.86 20.68
N GLY A 440 -18.11 -4.47 19.76
CA GLY A 440 -17.12 -5.37 19.16
C GLY A 440 -15.88 -5.53 20.03
N ALA A 441 -15.05 -6.53 19.74
CA ALA A 441 -13.74 -6.61 20.36
C ALA A 441 -12.80 -5.50 19.88
N GLY A 442 -11.82 -5.11 20.70
CA GLY A 442 -10.73 -4.27 20.22
C GLY A 442 -9.94 -5.00 19.12
N ILE A 443 -9.47 -6.21 19.43
CA ILE A 443 -8.82 -7.14 18.50
C ILE A 443 -9.51 -8.51 18.65
N GLY A 444 -10.14 -9.01 17.59
CA GLY A 444 -10.82 -10.30 17.60
C GLY A 444 -12.16 -10.27 16.86
N SER A 445 -13.22 -10.69 17.54
CA SER A 445 -14.54 -10.87 16.89
C SER A 445 -15.46 -9.67 17.06
N GLY A 446 -16.32 -9.46 16.05
CA GLY A 446 -17.47 -8.58 16.19
C GLY A 446 -18.58 -9.21 17.03
N ALA A 447 -19.55 -8.38 17.43
CA ALA A 447 -20.72 -8.82 18.20
C ALA A 447 -21.80 -9.46 17.33
N LEU A 448 -22.55 -10.42 17.87
CA LEU A 448 -23.82 -10.87 17.28
C LEU A 448 -24.95 -9.85 17.48
N ILE A 449 -25.84 -9.76 16.51
CA ILE A 449 -27.00 -8.85 16.56
C ILE A 449 -28.28 -9.67 16.80
N GLY A 450 -28.91 -9.49 17.97
CA GLY A 450 -30.14 -10.19 18.33
C GLY A 450 -30.02 -11.73 18.46
N PRO A 451 -29.02 -12.25 19.20
CA PRO A 451 -28.79 -13.69 19.31
C PRO A 451 -29.94 -14.44 20.02
N ASP A 452 -30.27 -15.63 19.55
CA ASP A 452 -31.10 -16.60 20.27
C ASP A 452 -30.30 -17.23 21.45
N GLU A 453 -30.99 -17.89 22.38
CA GLU A 453 -30.33 -18.58 23.49
C GLU A 453 -29.40 -19.70 22.99
N GLY A 454 -28.09 -19.45 23.06
CA GLY A 454 -27.04 -20.43 22.72
C GLY A 454 -26.12 -20.00 21.58
N ASP A 455 -26.46 -18.92 20.88
CA ASP A 455 -25.62 -18.40 19.79
C ASP A 455 -24.31 -17.83 20.33
N ARG A 456 -23.25 -17.97 19.54
CA ARG A 456 -21.90 -17.51 19.86
C ARG A 456 -21.31 -16.74 18.70
N GLU A 457 -20.60 -15.67 19.04
CA GLU A 457 -19.77 -14.92 18.11
C GLU A 457 -18.71 -15.85 17.54
N ALA A 458 -18.35 -15.66 16.27
CA ALA A 458 -17.27 -16.41 15.65
C ALA A 458 -15.99 -16.38 16.49
N ASP A 459 -15.25 -17.48 16.50
CA ASP A 459 -14.00 -17.55 17.25
C ASP A 459 -12.90 -16.72 16.57
N ALA A 460 -11.92 -16.29 17.36
CA ALA A 460 -10.75 -15.59 16.88
C ALA A 460 -9.47 -16.37 17.21
N ILE A 461 -8.72 -16.74 16.18
CA ILE A 461 -7.34 -17.24 16.31
C ILE A 461 -6.42 -16.01 16.29
N ILE A 462 -5.99 -15.57 17.47
CA ILE A 462 -5.11 -14.42 17.62
C ILE A 462 -3.71 -14.91 17.99
N SER A 463 -2.71 -14.59 17.17
CA SER A 463 -1.29 -14.77 17.49
C SER A 463 -0.61 -13.42 17.66
N ILE A 464 -0.04 -13.19 18.84
CA ILE A 464 0.74 -11.98 19.14
C ILE A 464 2.13 -12.43 19.57
N GLU A 465 3.13 -12.11 18.75
CA GLU A 465 4.49 -12.66 18.88
C GLU A 465 5.56 -11.57 18.85
N GLY A 466 6.69 -11.84 19.49
CA GLY A 466 7.84 -10.94 19.43
C GLY A 466 7.67 -9.69 20.29
N LYS A 467 8.22 -8.57 19.81
CA LYS A 467 8.08 -7.27 20.48
C LYS A 467 6.90 -6.50 19.90
N VAL A 468 5.97 -6.07 20.74
CA VAL A 468 4.76 -5.33 20.31
C VAL A 468 4.38 -4.23 21.31
N THR A 469 3.77 -3.16 20.80
CA THR A 469 3.02 -2.19 21.61
C THR A 469 1.57 -2.24 21.16
N ILE A 470 0.66 -2.60 22.05
CA ILE A 470 -0.77 -2.73 21.74
C ILE A 470 -1.57 -1.93 22.76
N LYS A 471 -2.51 -1.13 22.28
CA LYS A 471 -3.58 -0.51 23.07
C LYS A 471 -4.90 -1.01 22.52
N SER A 472 -5.59 -1.85 23.27
CA SER A 472 -6.85 -2.42 22.83
C SER A 472 -7.98 -2.05 23.78
N THR A 473 -9.06 -1.49 23.23
CA THR A 473 -10.25 -1.10 24.00
C THR A 473 -11.45 -1.91 23.51
N ALA A 474 -12.10 -2.61 24.43
CA ALA A 474 -13.30 -3.38 24.13
C ALA A 474 -14.52 -2.47 23.91
N GLY A 475 -15.41 -2.89 23.02
CA GLY A 475 -16.81 -2.48 23.05
C GLY A 475 -17.55 -3.09 24.25
N LYS A 476 -18.75 -2.60 24.52
CA LYS A 476 -19.56 -3.03 25.67
C LYS A 476 -19.80 -4.55 25.63
N ASP A 477 -19.59 -5.22 26.78
CA ASP A 477 -19.83 -6.66 26.94
C ASP A 477 -19.00 -7.56 26.00
N ASN A 478 -17.84 -7.07 25.52
CA ASN A 478 -16.88 -7.83 24.71
C ASN A 478 -15.44 -7.73 25.25
N ALA A 479 -14.48 -8.39 24.58
CA ALA A 479 -13.08 -8.45 24.97
C ALA A 479 -12.24 -7.33 24.33
N ALA A 480 -11.21 -6.88 25.04
CA ALA A 480 -10.19 -6.03 24.45
C ALA A 480 -9.36 -6.82 23.43
N ILE A 481 -8.91 -8.04 23.78
CA ILE A 481 -8.30 -8.96 22.80
C ILE A 481 -8.88 -10.35 23.02
N GLY A 482 -9.71 -10.83 22.10
CA GLY A 482 -10.39 -12.12 22.21
C GLY A 482 -11.73 -12.15 21.47
N ALA A 483 -12.59 -13.09 21.85
CA ALA A 483 -13.90 -13.30 21.25
C ALA A 483 -14.92 -13.68 22.34
N ASN A 484 -16.22 -13.52 22.08
CA ASN A 484 -17.28 -13.94 22.99
C ASN A 484 -17.19 -13.29 24.39
N GLY A 485 -16.61 -12.09 24.50
CA GLY A 485 -16.36 -11.42 25.78
C GLY A 485 -15.29 -12.08 26.67
N GLU A 486 -14.55 -13.05 26.14
CA GLU A 486 -13.46 -13.72 26.86
C GLU A 486 -12.10 -13.17 26.42
N GLU A 487 -11.32 -12.69 27.38
CA GLU A 487 -9.96 -12.19 27.12
C GLU A 487 -8.99 -13.35 26.83
N GLN A 488 -8.25 -13.23 25.73
CA GLN A 488 -7.17 -14.14 25.41
C GLN A 488 -5.91 -13.81 26.22
N VAL A 489 -5.40 -14.82 26.91
CA VAL A 489 -4.09 -14.78 27.58
C VAL A 489 -2.98 -14.85 26.54
N ILE A 490 -2.02 -13.93 26.62
CA ILE A 490 -0.86 -13.86 25.72
C ILE A 490 0.40 -14.12 26.54
N GLU A 491 1.19 -15.11 26.12
CA GLU A 491 2.43 -15.50 26.79
C GLU A 491 3.62 -15.43 25.82
N GLY A 492 4.84 -15.36 26.34
CA GLY A 492 6.05 -15.45 25.52
C GLY A 492 6.44 -14.18 24.74
N LEU A 493 5.87 -13.02 25.09
CA LEU A 493 6.27 -11.73 24.51
C LEU A 493 7.72 -11.36 24.86
N LEU A 494 8.40 -10.66 23.95
CA LEU A 494 9.77 -10.20 24.17
C LEU A 494 9.84 -9.04 25.18
N PRO A 495 10.99 -8.82 25.85
CA PRO A 495 11.20 -7.70 26.77
C PRO A 495 10.89 -6.34 26.13
N GLY A 496 10.21 -5.47 26.89
CA GLY A 496 9.75 -4.17 26.42
C GLY A 496 8.50 -4.21 25.54
N SER A 497 7.84 -5.36 25.39
CA SER A 497 6.46 -5.43 24.91
C SER A 497 5.49 -4.85 25.93
N SER A 498 4.44 -4.22 25.44
CA SER A 498 3.37 -3.68 26.28
C SER A 498 2.03 -3.86 25.60
N ILE A 499 1.11 -4.50 26.29
CA ILE A 499 -0.30 -4.57 25.95
C ILE A 499 -1.07 -3.80 27.04
N ASP A 500 -1.82 -2.78 26.65
CA ASP A 500 -2.74 -2.05 27.51
C ASP A 500 -4.16 -2.40 27.08
N ARG A 501 -4.90 -3.07 27.98
CA ARG A 501 -6.27 -3.50 27.73
C ARG A 501 -7.24 -2.62 28.50
N ARG A 502 -8.27 -2.15 27.82
CA ARG A 502 -9.34 -1.34 28.40
C ARG A 502 -10.70 -1.97 28.14
N ASP A 503 -11.57 -1.96 29.16
CA ASP A 503 -12.99 -2.21 28.93
C ASP A 503 -13.67 -0.98 28.29
N ALA A 504 -14.96 -1.09 27.97
CA ALA A 504 -15.73 -0.03 27.35
C ALA A 504 -15.86 1.26 28.20
N ASP A 505 -15.67 1.17 29.51
CA ASP A 505 -15.68 2.31 30.43
C ASP A 505 -14.28 2.94 30.60
N GLY A 506 -13.25 2.33 29.99
CA GLY A 506 -11.86 2.77 30.05
C GLY A 506 -11.07 2.24 31.26
N ASN A 507 -11.59 1.27 32.00
CA ASN A 507 -10.89 0.67 33.13
C ASN A 507 -9.77 -0.26 32.64
N ASP A 508 -8.67 -0.35 33.39
CA ASP A 508 -7.57 -1.28 33.09
C ASP A 508 -8.01 -2.73 33.37
N ILE A 509 -7.96 -3.57 32.34
CA ILE A 509 -8.27 -5.01 32.41
C ILE A 509 -7.08 -5.87 31.95
N SER A 510 -5.86 -5.33 32.00
CA SER A 510 -4.65 -6.03 31.58
C SER A 510 -4.44 -7.35 32.35
N LEU A 511 -4.00 -8.37 31.64
CA LEU A 511 -3.72 -9.71 32.16
C LEU A 511 -2.24 -9.88 32.55
N PRO A 512 -1.90 -10.88 33.39
CA PRO A 512 -0.52 -11.28 33.61
C PRO A 512 0.17 -11.62 32.27
N GLY A 513 1.34 -11.05 32.02
CA GLY A 513 2.09 -11.26 30.76
C GLY A 513 1.97 -10.12 29.75
N ASP A 514 0.94 -9.28 29.85
CA ASP A 514 0.71 -8.14 28.93
C ASP A 514 1.82 -7.09 28.99
N LYS A 515 2.41 -6.88 30.18
CA LYS A 515 3.48 -5.90 30.40
C LYS A 515 4.77 -6.66 30.63
N GLN A 516 5.60 -6.74 29.60
CA GLN A 516 6.97 -7.22 29.74
C GLN A 516 7.84 -6.06 30.18
N GLN A 517 8.48 -6.20 31.34
CA GLN A 517 9.42 -5.19 31.80
C GLN A 517 10.41 -4.93 30.65
N PRO A 518 10.73 -3.66 30.34
CA PRO A 518 11.91 -3.36 29.55
C PRO A 518 13.07 -4.18 30.12
N ALA A 519 14.03 -4.61 29.30
CA ALA A 519 15.22 -5.26 29.84
C ALA A 519 15.89 -4.30 30.84
N ASP A 520 15.51 -4.38 32.11
CA ASP A 520 15.82 -3.37 33.07
C ASP A 520 17.15 -3.77 33.69
N SER A 521 18.06 -2.82 33.58
CA SER A 521 19.42 -2.76 34.11
C SER A 521 19.51 -3.04 35.61
N SER A 522 19.18 -4.27 36.01
CA SER A 522 19.36 -4.79 37.36
C SER A 522 20.24 -6.02 37.29
N GLU A 523 21.26 -6.02 38.14
CA GLU A 523 22.32 -7.00 38.23
C GLU A 523 21.77 -8.43 38.39
N GLN A 524 21.52 -9.13 37.28
CA GLN A 524 21.48 -10.59 37.28
C GLN A 524 22.81 -11.12 36.78
N ASN A 525 23.63 -11.49 37.77
CA ASN A 525 24.83 -12.27 37.56
C ASN A 525 24.39 -13.70 37.16
N SER A 526 24.80 -14.09 35.95
CA SER A 526 24.90 -15.45 35.43
C SER A 526 23.62 -16.32 35.37
N ASP A 527 22.94 -16.30 34.23
CA ASP A 527 22.71 -17.53 33.46
C ASP A 527 23.05 -17.21 32.00
N ALA A 528 24.28 -17.56 31.63
CA ALA A 528 24.90 -17.24 30.35
C ALA A 528 24.12 -17.83 29.18
N LEU A 529 23.99 -17.07 28.08
CA LEU A 529 23.71 -17.63 26.76
C LEU A 529 24.63 -18.85 26.54
N GLU A 530 24.02 -20.03 26.37
CA GLU A 530 24.77 -21.27 26.26
C GLU A 530 25.72 -21.17 25.05
N GLY A 531 27.02 -21.39 25.29
CA GLY A 531 28.07 -21.23 24.28
C GLY A 531 28.77 -19.86 24.25
N LEU A 532 28.36 -18.87 25.05
CA LEU A 532 29.04 -17.58 25.17
C LEU A 532 29.93 -17.51 26.42
N THR A 533 31.23 -17.26 26.23
CA THR A 533 32.19 -17.10 27.34
C THR A 533 33.13 -15.93 27.09
N VAL A 534 33.53 -15.21 28.14
CA VAL A 534 34.57 -14.18 28.04
C VAL A 534 35.79 -14.64 28.82
N THR A 535 36.99 -14.52 28.25
CA THR A 535 38.26 -14.91 28.88
C THR A 535 39.30 -13.80 28.82
N ASP A 536 40.28 -13.84 29.72
CA ASP A 536 41.50 -13.05 29.62
C ASP A 536 42.48 -13.63 28.60
N ALA A 537 43.63 -12.98 28.42
CA ALA A 537 44.69 -13.43 27.52
C ALA A 537 45.33 -14.78 27.91
N ALA A 538 45.17 -15.22 29.17
CA ALA A 538 45.63 -16.52 29.65
C ALA A 538 44.55 -17.62 29.51
N GLY A 539 43.38 -17.29 28.96
CA GLY A 539 42.26 -18.21 28.78
C GLY A 539 41.44 -18.42 30.05
N LYS A 540 41.62 -17.62 31.10
CA LYS A 540 40.82 -17.68 32.32
C LYS A 540 39.50 -16.94 32.12
N THR A 541 38.39 -17.56 32.51
CA THR A 541 37.04 -16.95 32.42
C THR A 541 36.96 -15.65 33.22
N LEU A 542 36.38 -14.63 32.59
CA LEU A 542 36.10 -13.31 33.14
C LEU A 542 34.59 -13.13 33.31
N PRO A 543 34.15 -12.39 34.34
CA PRO A 543 32.76 -11.95 34.44
C PRO A 543 32.46 -10.93 33.34
N TYR A 544 31.25 -11.01 32.79
CA TYR A 544 30.73 -10.12 31.78
C TYR A 544 29.22 -9.95 31.97
N THR A 545 28.64 -8.91 31.37
CA THR A 545 27.19 -8.71 31.29
C THR A 545 26.74 -8.80 29.83
N VAL A 546 25.48 -9.18 29.62
CA VAL A 546 24.82 -9.16 28.31
C VAL A 546 23.56 -8.31 28.45
N GLU A 547 23.40 -7.34 27.56
CA GLU A 547 22.26 -6.43 27.55
C GLU A 547 21.67 -6.34 26.14
N TRP A 548 20.34 -6.31 26.04
CA TRP A 548 19.66 -6.05 24.78
C TRP A 548 19.32 -4.57 24.66
N GLN A 549 19.72 -3.95 23.55
CA GLN A 549 19.42 -2.56 23.20
C GLN A 549 18.76 -2.54 21.82
N GLY A 550 17.44 -2.66 21.78
CA GLY A 550 16.70 -2.90 20.53
C GLY A 550 17.14 -4.23 19.89
N SER A 551 17.51 -4.22 18.61
CA SER A 551 18.07 -5.38 17.90
C SER A 551 19.59 -5.59 18.13
N THR A 552 20.21 -4.82 19.04
CA THR A 552 21.64 -4.95 19.38
C THR A 552 21.85 -5.69 20.69
N VAL A 553 22.63 -6.76 20.67
CA VAL A 553 23.10 -7.49 21.86
C VAL A 553 24.45 -6.94 22.26
N VAL A 554 24.57 -6.44 23.49
CA VAL A 554 25.76 -5.78 24.02
C VAL A 554 26.41 -6.66 25.08
N VAL A 555 27.59 -7.18 24.80
CA VAL A 555 28.39 -7.95 25.74
C VAL A 555 29.45 -7.04 26.35
N THR A 556 29.42 -6.84 27.67
CA THR A 556 30.34 -5.93 28.35
C THR A 556 31.22 -6.66 29.36
N ALA A 557 32.54 -6.53 29.20
CA ALA A 557 33.53 -7.03 30.13
C ALA A 557 34.32 -5.85 30.73
N LYS A 558 34.25 -5.64 32.05
CA LYS A 558 34.95 -4.54 32.75
C LYS A 558 36.44 -4.84 32.96
N TYR A 559 37.14 -5.08 31.86
CA TYR A 559 38.57 -5.38 31.80
C TYR A 559 39.20 -4.69 30.59
N PRO A 560 40.47 -4.27 30.64
CA PRO A 560 41.12 -3.60 29.52
C PRO A 560 41.44 -4.54 28.34
N PHE A 561 41.56 -5.84 28.62
CA PHE A 561 41.79 -6.92 27.65
C PHE A 561 40.78 -8.04 27.91
N ALA A 562 40.03 -8.44 26.90
CA ALA A 562 39.11 -9.56 27.01
C ALA A 562 38.85 -10.20 25.64
N SER A 563 38.54 -11.49 25.65
CA SER A 563 38.16 -12.26 24.48
C SER A 563 36.80 -12.90 24.68
N LEU A 564 35.83 -12.48 23.88
CA LEU A 564 34.53 -13.10 23.74
C LEU A 564 34.65 -14.34 22.85
N GLN A 565 34.20 -15.49 23.33
CA GLN A 565 34.14 -16.75 22.61
C GLN A 565 32.67 -17.16 22.47
N MET A 566 32.27 -17.54 21.25
CA MET A 566 30.91 -17.97 20.93
C MET A 566 30.93 -19.11 19.90
N THR A 567 29.79 -19.80 19.74
CA THR A 567 29.60 -20.82 18.69
C THR A 567 28.61 -20.36 17.64
N HIS A 568 28.58 -21.07 16.51
CA HIS A 568 27.58 -20.85 15.45
C HIS A 568 26.14 -21.04 15.96
N GLU A 569 25.92 -22.01 16.84
CA GLU A 569 24.62 -22.28 17.45
C GLU A 569 24.17 -21.14 18.35
N THR A 570 25.10 -20.51 19.10
CA THR A 570 24.81 -19.29 19.87
C THR A 570 24.37 -18.14 18.95
N LEU A 571 25.02 -17.95 17.79
CA LEU A 571 24.60 -16.92 16.84
C LEU A 571 23.22 -17.19 16.23
N LEU A 572 22.91 -18.46 15.91
CA LEU A 572 21.57 -18.85 15.44
C LEU A 572 20.49 -18.59 16.51
N GLN A 573 20.81 -18.84 17.79
CA GLN A 573 19.90 -18.51 18.89
C GLN A 573 19.70 -17.00 19.02
N LEU A 574 20.77 -16.21 18.95
CA LEU A 574 20.68 -14.75 18.98
C LEU A 574 19.85 -14.20 17.80
N GLN A 575 20.06 -14.72 16.59
CA GLN A 575 19.27 -14.34 15.41
C GLN A 575 17.79 -14.69 15.58
N LYS A 576 17.47 -15.89 16.07
CA LYS A 576 16.09 -16.31 16.38
C LYS A 576 15.43 -15.45 17.47
N GLN A 577 16.23 -14.89 18.37
CA GLN A 577 15.79 -13.96 19.42
C GLN A 577 15.73 -12.49 18.94
N GLY A 578 15.98 -12.21 17.65
CA GLY A 578 15.86 -10.88 17.06
C GLY A 578 17.15 -10.04 17.06
N ALA A 579 18.30 -10.64 17.35
CA ALA A 579 19.58 -9.92 17.30
C ALA A 579 20.01 -9.68 15.85
N GLN A 580 20.15 -8.42 15.47
CA GLN A 580 20.76 -8.00 14.20
C GLN A 580 22.23 -7.62 14.38
N THR A 581 22.58 -7.04 15.52
CA THR A 581 23.94 -6.57 15.82
C THR A 581 24.45 -7.18 17.11
N LEU A 582 25.70 -7.63 17.12
CA LEU A 582 26.43 -8.00 18.32
C LEU A 582 27.52 -6.96 18.60
N ARG A 583 27.53 -6.39 19.80
CA ARG A 583 28.49 -5.36 20.22
C ARG A 583 29.28 -5.85 21.41
N PHE A 584 30.61 -5.87 21.30
CA PHE A 584 31.50 -6.28 22.37
C PHE A 584 32.24 -5.07 22.95
N CYS A 585 32.05 -4.84 24.24
CA CYS A 585 32.59 -3.70 25.00
C CYS A 585 33.58 -4.18 26.06
N THR A 586 34.78 -3.61 26.05
CA THR A 586 35.77 -3.66 27.13
C THR A 586 36.01 -2.27 27.71
N GLU A 587 36.79 -2.14 28.78
CA GLU A 587 37.15 -0.81 29.32
C GLU A 587 37.92 0.05 28.30
N SER A 588 38.62 -0.60 27.36
CA SER A 588 39.51 0.07 26.41
C SER A 588 38.89 0.21 25.02
N ARG A 589 37.83 -0.54 24.67
CA ARG A 589 37.32 -0.59 23.31
C ARG A 589 35.88 -1.08 23.21
N THR A 590 35.17 -0.56 22.22
CA THR A 590 33.88 -1.07 21.76
C THR A 590 33.99 -1.33 20.26
N ALA A 591 33.49 -2.47 19.81
CA ALA A 591 33.32 -2.77 18.40
C ALA A 591 32.03 -3.56 18.20
N SER A 592 31.47 -3.51 16.99
CA SER A 592 30.21 -4.15 16.62
C SER A 592 30.35 -5.00 15.36
N ALA A 593 29.51 -6.01 15.21
CA ALA A 593 29.42 -6.85 14.01
C ALA A 593 27.97 -7.26 13.77
N SER A 594 27.57 -7.43 12.51
CA SER A 594 26.25 -7.98 12.17
C SER A 594 26.18 -9.46 12.50
N VAL A 595 25.10 -9.89 13.14
CA VAL A 595 24.85 -11.32 13.42
C VAL A 595 24.73 -12.12 12.12
N ALA A 596 24.09 -11.54 11.10
CA ALA A 596 23.97 -12.17 9.79
C ALA A 596 25.33 -12.34 9.08
N GLU A 597 26.20 -11.32 9.15
CA GLU A 597 27.54 -11.40 8.56
C GLU A 597 28.42 -12.44 9.30
N LEU A 598 28.32 -12.52 10.62
CA LEU A 598 29.01 -13.54 11.42
C LEU A 598 28.50 -14.97 11.12
N LEU A 599 27.20 -15.13 10.88
CA LEU A 599 26.62 -16.41 10.46
C LEU A 599 27.10 -16.83 9.07
N ASN A 600 27.29 -15.89 8.14
CA ASN A 600 27.78 -16.18 6.79
C ASN A 600 29.22 -16.71 6.76
N VAL A 601 30.05 -16.36 7.75
CA VAL A 601 31.44 -16.81 7.85
C VAL A 601 31.64 -17.98 8.83
N SER A 602 30.59 -18.42 9.53
CA SER A 602 30.64 -19.52 10.50
C SER A 602 29.78 -20.71 10.06
N MET A 603 30.16 -21.92 10.47
CA MET A 603 29.42 -23.16 10.19
C MET A 603 29.18 -23.91 11.51
N ALA A 604 28.28 -24.90 11.51
CA ALA A 604 28.01 -25.73 12.68
C ALA A 604 29.31 -26.27 13.33
N GLY A 605 29.43 -26.12 14.65
CA GLY A 605 30.63 -26.47 15.41
C GLY A 605 31.84 -25.51 15.26
N ALA A 606 31.72 -24.39 14.53
CA ALA A 606 32.78 -23.40 14.43
C ALA A 606 32.96 -22.63 15.75
N LYS A 607 34.23 -22.40 16.11
CA LYS A 607 34.59 -21.54 17.25
C LYS A 607 34.86 -20.13 16.75
N ILE A 608 34.15 -19.17 17.31
CA ILE A 608 34.29 -17.75 17.01
C ILE A 608 34.95 -17.08 18.21
N VAL A 609 36.01 -16.34 17.98
CA VAL A 609 36.81 -15.66 19.01
C VAL A 609 36.95 -14.20 18.62
N TRP A 610 36.39 -13.32 19.43
CA TRP A 610 36.46 -11.87 19.28
C TRP A 610 37.20 -11.25 20.46
N SER A 611 38.39 -10.72 20.21
CA SER A 611 39.29 -10.20 21.23
C SER A 611 39.57 -8.71 21.10
N HIS A 612 39.63 -8.03 22.24
CA HIS A 612 40.14 -6.66 22.38
C HIS A 612 41.46 -6.72 23.15
N ASP A 613 42.55 -6.24 22.55
CA ASP A 613 43.89 -6.22 23.15
C ASP A 613 44.31 -4.82 23.63
N GLY A 614 43.33 -3.95 23.91
CA GLY A 614 43.56 -2.57 24.30
C GLY A 614 43.94 -1.62 23.14
N ALA A 615 44.54 -2.10 22.04
CA ALA A 615 44.92 -1.28 20.89
C ALA A 615 44.14 -1.62 19.61
N ALA A 616 43.68 -2.86 19.48
CA ALA A 616 42.99 -3.41 18.33
C ALA A 616 41.83 -4.31 18.75
N SER A 617 40.93 -4.57 17.80
CA SER A 617 39.93 -5.62 17.88
C SER A 617 40.25 -6.66 16.82
N ALA A 618 40.22 -7.93 17.19
CA ALA A 618 40.44 -9.04 16.30
C ALA A 618 39.27 -10.03 16.37
N LEU A 619 38.76 -10.45 15.22
CA LEU A 619 37.73 -11.46 15.09
C LEU A 619 38.31 -12.65 14.32
N GLN A 620 38.21 -13.83 14.91
CA GLN A 620 38.65 -15.09 14.32
C GLN A 620 37.52 -16.10 14.29
N VAL A 621 37.33 -16.74 13.14
CA VAL A 621 36.38 -17.85 12.98
C VAL A 621 37.17 -19.08 12.56
N ASN A 622 37.19 -20.11 13.41
CA ASN A 622 38.04 -21.30 13.24
C ASN A 622 39.53 -20.99 12.98
N GLY A 623 40.02 -19.87 13.51
CA GLY A 623 41.41 -19.42 13.37
C GLY A 623 41.71 -18.62 12.09
N ALA A 624 40.72 -18.34 11.24
CA ALA A 624 40.84 -17.38 10.13
C ALA A 624 40.43 -15.98 10.61
N ASP A 625 41.20 -14.95 10.23
CA ASP A 625 40.91 -13.56 10.57
C ASP A 625 39.76 -12.98 9.73
N HIS A 626 38.83 -12.30 10.38
CA HIS A 626 37.62 -11.67 9.80
C HIS A 626 37.41 -10.25 10.32
N ASN A 627 38.49 -9.50 10.53
CA ASN A 627 38.45 -8.17 11.14
C ASN A 627 37.66 -7.15 10.31
N GLU A 628 37.46 -7.41 9.01
CA GLU A 628 36.63 -6.61 8.11
C GLU A 628 35.15 -6.52 8.52
N LEU A 629 34.68 -7.49 9.34
CA LEU A 629 33.30 -7.51 9.84
C LEU A 629 33.10 -6.62 11.07
N LEU A 630 34.20 -6.11 11.66
CA LEU A 630 34.15 -5.28 12.86
C LEU A 630 34.01 -3.80 12.50
N LYS A 631 33.01 -3.14 13.09
CA LYS A 631 32.70 -1.71 12.95
C LYS A 631 32.93 -0.95 14.26
#